data_AF-A0A1I7V1Q2-F1
#
_entry.id   AF-A0A1I7V1Q2-F1
#
_cell.length_a   1.000
_cell.length_b   1.000
_cell.length_c   1.000
_cell.angle_alpha   90.00
_cell.angle_beta   90.00
_cell.angle_gamma   90.00
#
_symmetry.space_group_name_H-M   'P 1'
#
loop_
_entity.id
_entity.type
_entity.pdbx_description
1 polymer ?
#
loop_
_entity_poly.entity_id
_entity_poly.type
_entity_poly.pdbx_seq_one_letter_code
_entity_poly.pdbx_strand_id
1 'polypeptide(L)'
;MAMPLLIIQVDFLVLCFQSKHQTIATLLHQHVAPKFSIYFGYFLCLASITGFTGGFYTIHLDKEEQWEFITKNFPQYLPNFQTLTHFDVYIKSPSLSLQLKAIIGGGFIVLCFYLFLIIDIFRMMAELRLKISAHRYKRHWEAIQNLLVQLAMSSFCLIPPSSVVVIIFLELENAQLLTELCIAWFAMHSSANVLSLVIFFPPYRNFVIKQLLL
;
A
#
# COMPACT_ATOMS: atom_id res chain seq x y z
N MET A 1 -6.30 -10.12 8.88
CA MET A 1 -7.25 -9.03 8.56
C MET A 1 -6.61 -7.73 8.02
N ALA A 2 -5.29 -7.50 8.15
CA ALA A 2 -4.66 -6.23 7.72
C ALA A 2 -4.32 -6.10 6.22
N MET A 3 -4.08 -7.21 5.51
CA MET A 3 -3.62 -7.17 4.10
C MET A 3 -4.61 -6.54 3.10
N PRO A 4 -5.94 -6.76 3.19
CA PRO A 4 -6.88 -6.11 2.27
C PRO A 4 -6.90 -4.58 2.41
N LEU A 5 -6.72 -4.07 3.63
CA LEU A 5 -6.69 -2.63 3.90
C LEU A 5 -5.49 -1.95 3.23
N LEU A 6 -4.35 -2.64 3.13
CA LEU A 6 -3.18 -2.12 2.42
C LEU A 6 -3.38 -2.04 0.92
N ILE A 7 -3.97 -3.08 0.33
CA ILE A 7 -4.28 -3.10 -1.09
C ILE A 7 -5.21 -1.93 -1.43
N ILE A 8 -6.25 -1.75 -0.62
CA ILE A 8 -7.17 -0.62 -0.72
C ILE A 8 -6.43 0.72 -0.62
N GLN A 9 -5.54 0.89 0.37
CA GLN A 9 -4.76 2.12 0.54
C GLN A 9 -3.91 2.42 -0.70
N VAL A 10 -3.21 1.42 -1.24
CA VAL A 10 -2.36 1.56 -2.42
C VAL A 10 -3.20 1.90 -3.65
N ASP A 11 -4.33 1.22 -3.84
CA ASP A 11 -5.25 1.47 -4.96
C ASP A 11 -5.84 2.88 -4.93
N PHE A 12 -6.32 3.35 -3.77
CA PHE A 12 -6.80 4.72 -3.63
C PHE A 12 -5.71 5.76 -3.90
N LEU A 13 -4.47 5.47 -3.52
CA LEU A 13 -3.35 6.34 -3.83
C LEU A 13 -3.07 6.38 -5.33
N VAL A 14 -3.18 5.26 -6.05
CA VAL A 14 -3.00 5.20 -7.52
C VAL A 14 -4.04 6.12 -8.17
N LEU A 15 -5.30 5.98 -7.75
CA LEU A 15 -6.41 6.77 -8.27
C LEU A 15 -6.24 8.26 -7.97
N CYS A 16 -5.73 8.62 -6.79
CA CYS A 16 -5.40 10.01 -6.45
C CYS A 16 -4.31 10.59 -7.36
N PHE A 17 -3.22 9.84 -7.58
CA PHE A 17 -2.13 10.25 -8.48
C PHE A 17 -2.61 10.41 -9.92
N GLN A 18 -3.35 9.43 -10.43
CA GLN A 18 -3.93 9.48 -11.77
C GLN A 18 -4.87 10.68 -11.92
N SER A 19 -5.71 10.96 -10.92
CA SER A 19 -6.62 12.11 -10.94
C SER A 19 -5.85 13.45 -10.99
N LYS A 20 -4.73 13.56 -10.27
CA LYS A 20 -3.87 14.77 -10.34
C LYS A 20 -3.10 14.87 -11.63
N HIS A 21 -2.55 13.78 -12.13
CA HIS A 21 -1.96 13.72 -13.46
C HIS A 21 -2.95 14.25 -14.50
N GLN A 22 -4.18 13.73 -14.53
CA GLN A 22 -5.20 14.14 -15.49
C GLN A 22 -5.67 15.60 -15.32
N THR A 23 -5.70 16.12 -14.10
CA THR A 23 -5.98 17.56 -13.86
C THR A 23 -4.91 18.44 -14.50
N ILE A 24 -3.64 18.11 -14.34
CA ILE A 24 -2.50 18.88 -14.88
C ILE A 24 -2.43 18.72 -16.42
N ALA A 25 -2.60 17.50 -16.91
CA ALA A 25 -2.69 17.16 -18.33
C ALA A 25 -3.78 17.99 -19.04
N THR A 26 -4.96 18.11 -18.42
CA THR A 26 -6.08 18.91 -18.96
C THR A 26 -5.74 20.40 -19.01
N LEU A 27 -5.05 20.93 -18.00
CA LEU A 27 -4.60 22.33 -17.98
C LEU A 27 -3.54 22.62 -19.07
N LEU A 28 -2.76 21.62 -19.46
CA LEU A 28 -1.73 21.73 -20.49
C LEU A 28 -2.20 21.33 -21.88
N HIS A 29 -3.41 20.75 -22.01
CA HIS A 29 -3.91 20.09 -23.22
C HIS A 29 -2.96 19.01 -23.78
N GLN A 30 -2.22 18.33 -22.90
CA GLN A 30 -1.26 17.27 -23.24
C GLN A 30 -1.54 16.04 -22.38
N HIS A 31 -1.28 14.84 -22.89
CA HIS A 31 -1.39 13.57 -22.13
C HIS A 31 -2.75 13.34 -21.44
N VAL A 32 -3.83 13.88 -22.00
CA VAL A 32 -5.21 13.67 -21.52
C VAL A 32 -5.64 12.25 -21.87
N ALA A 33 -5.88 11.43 -20.86
CA ALA A 33 -6.36 10.07 -21.04
C ALA A 33 -7.85 10.07 -21.42
N PRO A 34 -8.28 9.15 -22.30
CA PRO A 34 -9.69 8.99 -22.60
C PRO A 34 -10.44 8.50 -21.36
N LYS A 35 -11.71 8.89 -21.21
CA LYS A 35 -12.56 8.49 -20.07
C LYS A 35 -12.59 6.98 -19.87
N PHE A 36 -12.54 6.20 -20.95
CA PHE A 36 -12.46 4.74 -20.92
C PHE A 36 -11.25 4.24 -20.12
N SER A 37 -10.06 4.83 -20.30
CA SER A 37 -8.85 4.44 -19.57
C SER A 37 -8.98 4.70 -18.07
N ILE A 38 -9.74 5.72 -17.68
CA ILE A 38 -10.01 6.03 -16.27
C ILE A 38 -10.95 4.99 -15.65
N TYR A 39 -12.06 4.66 -16.34
CA TYR A 39 -12.97 3.60 -15.91
C TYR A 39 -12.29 2.23 -15.85
N PHE A 40 -11.39 1.95 -16.79
CA PHE A 40 -10.58 0.75 -16.78
C PHE A 40 -9.65 0.69 -15.56
N GLY A 41 -9.04 1.81 -15.17
CA GLY A 41 -8.26 1.90 -13.92
C GLY A 41 -9.09 1.59 -12.66
N TYR A 42 -10.30 2.15 -12.55
CA TYR A 42 -11.21 1.81 -11.43
C TYR A 42 -11.59 0.34 -11.41
N PHE A 43 -11.88 -0.23 -12.58
CA PHE A 43 -12.18 -1.65 -12.71
C PHE A 43 -11.00 -2.52 -12.26
N LEU A 44 -9.77 -2.17 -12.66
CA LEU A 44 -8.56 -2.87 -12.22
C LEU A 44 -8.35 -2.82 -10.71
N CYS A 45 -8.61 -1.68 -10.05
CA CYS A 45 -8.54 -1.59 -8.58
C CYS A 45 -9.61 -2.46 -7.89
N LEU A 46 -10.80 -2.58 -8.45
CA LEU A 46 -11.82 -3.49 -7.89
C LEU A 46 -11.43 -4.96 -8.12
N ALA A 47 -10.87 -5.27 -9.29
CA ALA A 47 -10.38 -6.59 -9.62
C ALA A 47 -9.18 -7.01 -8.77
N SER A 48 -8.26 -6.10 -8.43
CA SER A 48 -7.12 -6.39 -7.54
C SER A 48 -7.61 -6.75 -6.13
N ILE A 49 -8.49 -5.95 -5.54
CA ILE A 49 -9.03 -6.20 -4.19
C ILE A 49 -9.76 -7.54 -4.13
N THR A 50 -10.65 -7.79 -5.10
CA THR A 50 -11.46 -9.02 -5.13
C THR A 50 -10.62 -10.25 -5.47
N GLY A 51 -9.70 -10.14 -6.42
CA GLY A 51 -8.80 -11.23 -6.80
C GLY A 51 -7.86 -11.65 -5.66
N PHE A 52 -7.28 -10.69 -4.93
CA PHE A 52 -6.44 -11.00 -3.78
C PHE A 52 -7.23 -11.58 -2.61
N THR A 53 -8.34 -10.95 -2.23
CA THR A 53 -9.16 -11.44 -1.10
C THR A 53 -9.77 -12.81 -1.39
N GLY A 54 -10.33 -13.01 -2.58
CA GLY A 54 -10.85 -14.30 -3.04
C GLY A 54 -9.77 -15.36 -3.11
N GLY A 55 -8.58 -15.00 -3.62
CA GLY A 55 -7.43 -15.90 -3.63
C GLY A 55 -7.09 -16.39 -2.22
N PHE A 56 -6.84 -15.48 -1.28
CA PHE A 56 -6.51 -15.89 0.09
C PHE A 56 -7.63 -16.67 0.76
N TYR A 57 -8.89 -16.33 0.49
CA TYR A 57 -10.05 -17.07 0.99
C TYR A 57 -10.03 -18.53 0.54
N THR A 58 -9.70 -18.82 -0.72
CA THR A 58 -9.63 -20.21 -1.21
C THR A 58 -8.49 -21.04 -0.62
N ILE A 59 -7.46 -20.40 -0.05
CA ILE A 59 -6.31 -21.08 0.58
C ILE A 59 -6.47 -21.13 2.10
N HIS A 60 -7.31 -20.26 2.66
CA HIS A 60 -7.53 -20.18 4.09
C HIS A 60 -8.21 -21.46 4.56
N LEU A 61 -7.56 -22.13 5.51
CA LEU A 61 -8.11 -23.29 6.20
C LEU A 61 -9.09 -22.81 7.26
N ASP A 62 -10.19 -23.54 7.44
CA ASP A 62 -11.10 -23.24 8.54
C ASP A 62 -10.41 -23.50 9.89
N LYS A 63 -10.88 -22.82 10.95
CA LYS A 63 -10.21 -22.89 12.26
C LYS A 63 -10.13 -24.31 12.80
N GLU A 64 -11.15 -25.12 12.55
CA GLU A 64 -11.20 -26.53 12.94
C GLU A 64 -10.10 -27.34 12.24
N GLU A 65 -9.94 -27.15 10.93
CA GLU A 65 -8.89 -27.79 10.13
C GLU A 65 -7.48 -27.34 10.56
N GLN A 66 -7.31 -26.05 10.89
CA GLN A 66 -6.06 -25.53 11.43
C GLN A 66 -5.70 -26.22 12.76
N TRP A 67 -6.66 -26.40 13.66
CA TRP A 67 -6.46 -27.09 14.93
C TRP A 67 -6.16 -28.59 14.76
N GLU A 68 -6.86 -29.27 13.85
CA GLU A 68 -6.59 -30.66 13.53
C GLU A 68 -5.16 -30.82 12.97
N PHE A 69 -4.76 -29.94 12.06
CA PHE A 69 -3.42 -29.93 11.49
C PHE A 69 -2.33 -29.73 12.55
N ILE A 70 -2.50 -28.79 13.48
CA ILE A 70 -1.56 -28.55 14.59
C ILE A 70 -1.50 -29.77 15.50
N THR A 71 -2.65 -30.34 15.87
CA THR A 71 -2.71 -31.49 16.79
C THR A 71 -2.02 -32.72 16.19
N LYS A 72 -2.16 -32.93 14.88
CA LYS A 72 -1.58 -34.08 14.18
C LYS A 72 -0.08 -33.95 13.92
N ASN A 73 0.39 -32.76 13.54
CA ASN A 73 1.79 -32.57 13.10
C ASN A 73 2.69 -31.94 14.18
N PHE A 74 2.11 -31.16 15.09
CA PHE A 74 2.83 -30.31 16.05
C PHE A 74 2.19 -30.34 17.46
N PRO A 75 1.89 -31.53 18.03
CA PRO A 75 1.16 -31.63 19.30
C PRO A 75 1.87 -30.95 20.48
N GLN A 76 3.20 -30.91 20.45
CA GLN A 76 4.03 -30.27 21.48
C GLN A 76 3.86 -28.74 21.58
N TYR A 77 3.41 -28.09 20.51
CA TYR A 77 3.17 -26.64 20.48
C TYR A 77 1.70 -26.28 20.72
N LEU A 78 0.79 -27.27 20.80
CA LEU A 78 -0.63 -27.07 21.05
C LEU A 78 -0.93 -26.14 22.24
N PRO A 79 -0.32 -26.31 23.44
CA PRO A 79 -0.57 -25.39 24.56
C PRO A 79 -0.16 -23.94 24.26
N ASN A 80 0.89 -23.73 23.44
CA ASN A 80 1.32 -22.39 23.04
C ASN A 80 0.39 -21.77 21.99
N PHE A 81 -0.24 -22.58 21.14
CA PHE A 81 -1.27 -22.09 20.21
C PHE A 81 -2.57 -21.73 20.93
N GLN A 82 -2.93 -22.47 21.99
CA GLN A 82 -4.14 -22.20 22.78
C GLN A 82 -4.09 -20.88 23.55
N THR A 83 -2.90 -20.35 23.85
CA THR A 83 -2.76 -19.04 24.50
C THR A 83 -2.86 -17.88 23.50
N LEU A 84 -2.77 -18.13 22.19
CA LEU A 84 -2.87 -17.11 21.16
C LEU A 84 -4.35 -16.86 20.79
N THR A 85 -4.82 -15.62 20.96
CA THR A 85 -6.17 -15.20 20.55
C THR A 85 -6.34 -15.13 19.03
N HIS A 86 -5.27 -14.85 18.30
CA HIS A 86 -5.27 -14.76 16.84
C HIS A 86 -4.02 -15.44 16.28
N PHE A 87 -4.19 -16.54 15.56
CA PHE A 87 -3.16 -17.18 14.76
C PHE A 87 -3.79 -17.65 13.45
N ASP A 88 -3.02 -17.74 12.38
CA ASP A 88 -3.42 -18.39 11.13
C ASP A 88 -2.29 -19.32 10.69
N VAL A 89 -2.65 -20.55 10.34
CA VAL A 89 -1.72 -21.55 9.80
C VAL A 89 -1.92 -21.66 8.31
N TYR A 90 -0.84 -21.51 7.56
CA TYR A 90 -0.83 -21.69 6.12
C TYR A 90 0.00 -22.92 5.75
N ILE A 91 -0.59 -23.84 5.01
CA ILE A 91 0.11 -25.01 4.49
C ILE A 91 0.80 -24.63 3.18
N LYS A 92 2.07 -24.98 3.06
CA LYS A 92 2.86 -24.76 1.84
C LYS A 92 2.20 -25.53 0.68
N SER A 93 1.50 -24.80 -0.17
CA SER A 93 0.83 -25.33 -1.36
C SER A 93 1.28 -24.59 -2.62
N PRO A 94 1.19 -25.20 -3.81
CA PRO A 94 1.47 -24.52 -5.07
C PRO A 94 0.61 -23.25 -5.25
N SER A 95 -0.64 -23.29 -4.78
CA SER A 95 -1.55 -22.13 -4.81
C SER A 95 -1.04 -20.98 -3.93
N LEU A 96 -0.55 -21.29 -2.72
CA LEU A 96 0.03 -20.27 -1.83
C LEU A 96 1.28 -19.66 -2.46
N SER A 97 2.16 -20.49 -3.03
CA SER A 97 3.37 -20.01 -3.73
C SER A 97 3.02 -19.11 -4.92
N LEU A 98 1.97 -19.43 -5.68
CA LEU A 98 1.49 -18.61 -6.80
C LEU A 98 0.98 -17.25 -6.31
N GLN A 99 0.18 -17.22 -5.24
CA GLN A 99 -0.33 -15.97 -4.68
C GLN A 99 0.78 -15.07 -4.14
N LEU A 100 1.75 -15.63 -3.42
CA LEU A 100 2.90 -14.88 -2.91
C LEU A 100 3.73 -14.27 -4.06
N LYS A 101 3.97 -15.03 -5.14
CA LYS A 101 4.62 -14.51 -6.35
C LYS A 101 3.80 -13.43 -7.04
N ALA A 102 2.47 -13.57 -7.09
CA ALA A 102 1.58 -12.57 -7.66
C ALA A 102 1.60 -11.25 -6.87
N ILE A 103 1.72 -11.30 -5.53
CA ILE A 103 1.89 -10.10 -4.69
C ILE A 103 3.18 -9.36 -5.08
N ILE A 104 4.31 -10.07 -5.14
CA ILE A 104 5.61 -9.45 -5.44
C ILE A 104 5.61 -8.88 -6.86
N GLY A 105 5.14 -9.65 -7.85
CA GLY A 105 5.08 -9.22 -9.24
C GLY A 105 4.12 -8.05 -9.45
N GLY A 106 2.90 -8.14 -8.89
CA GLY A 106 1.92 -7.06 -8.96
C GLY A 106 2.40 -5.78 -8.28
N GLY A 107 2.99 -5.89 -7.09
CA GLY A 107 3.60 -4.76 -6.38
C GLY A 107 4.70 -4.08 -7.18
N PHE A 108 5.56 -4.86 -7.85
CA PHE A 108 6.60 -4.32 -8.72
C PHE A 108 6.03 -3.56 -9.93
N ILE A 109 5.01 -4.12 -10.60
CA ILE A 109 4.34 -3.46 -11.73
C ILE A 109 3.71 -2.13 -11.30
N VAL A 110 3.01 -2.13 -10.16
CA VAL A 110 2.40 -0.92 -9.59
C VAL A 110 3.48 0.12 -9.26
N LEU A 111 4.61 -0.28 -8.68
CA LEU A 111 5.73 0.61 -8.39
C LEU A 111 6.31 1.24 -9.68
N CYS A 112 6.53 0.45 -10.73
CA CYS A 112 7.00 0.97 -12.01
C CYS A 112 6.02 1.99 -12.62
N PHE A 113 4.72 1.70 -12.56
CA PHE A 113 3.68 2.60 -13.03
C PHE A 113 3.67 3.92 -12.25
N TYR A 114 3.86 3.87 -10.92
CA TYR A 114 4.00 5.07 -10.10
C TYR A 114 5.20 5.92 -10.49
N LEU A 115 6.38 5.31 -10.65
CA LEU A 115 7.59 6.04 -11.06
C LEU A 115 7.38 6.76 -12.39
N PHE A 116 6.73 6.08 -13.36
CA PHE A 116 6.38 6.68 -14.63
C PHE A 116 5.47 7.90 -14.47
N LEU A 117 4.35 7.77 -13.72
CA LEU A 117 3.42 8.88 -13.47
C LEU A 117 4.09 10.07 -12.78
N ILE A 118 4.98 9.80 -11.82
CA ILE A 118 5.70 10.85 -11.09
C ILE A 118 6.60 11.63 -12.05
N ILE A 119 7.39 10.93 -12.86
CA ILE A 119 8.28 11.55 -13.84
C ILE A 119 7.48 12.44 -14.79
N ASP A 120 6.34 11.96 -15.29
CA ASP A 120 5.52 12.73 -16.22
C ASP A 120 4.86 13.96 -15.54
N ILE A 121 4.36 13.81 -14.31
CA ILE A 121 3.84 14.95 -13.52
C ILE A 121 4.91 16.01 -13.32
N PHE A 122 6.15 15.63 -13.00
CA PHE A 122 7.24 16.59 -12.83
C PHE A 122 7.57 17.33 -14.13
N ARG A 123 7.59 16.63 -15.27
CA ARG A 123 7.78 17.25 -16.58
C ARG A 123 6.66 18.24 -16.90
N MET A 124 5.41 17.82 -16.74
CA MET A 124 4.24 18.67 -16.96
C MET A 124 4.22 19.88 -16.01
N MET A 125 4.62 19.72 -14.75
CA MET A 125 4.72 20.83 -13.79
C MET A 125 5.76 21.87 -14.23
N ALA A 126 6.89 21.44 -14.79
CA ALA A 126 7.90 22.37 -15.32
C ALA A 126 7.34 23.23 -16.46
N GLU A 127 6.52 22.65 -17.34
CA GLU A 127 5.83 23.40 -18.41
C GLU A 127 4.71 24.29 -17.86
N LEU A 128 3.93 23.78 -16.90
CA LEU A 128 2.81 24.51 -16.30
C LEU A 128 3.29 25.79 -15.61
N ARG A 129 4.48 25.78 -15.01
CA ARG A 129 5.12 26.95 -14.37
C ARG A 129 5.15 28.18 -15.28
N LEU A 130 5.28 27.99 -16.59
CA LEU A 130 5.36 29.09 -17.57
C LEU A 130 3.98 29.64 -17.97
N LYS A 131 2.90 28.88 -17.75
CA LYS A 131 1.55 29.19 -18.26
C LYS A 131 0.58 29.71 -17.19
N ILE A 132 0.90 29.54 -15.90
CA ILE A 132 0.00 29.92 -14.80
C ILE A 132 0.66 30.87 -13.80
N SER A 133 -0.16 31.58 -13.02
CA SER A 133 0.31 32.47 -11.96
C SER A 133 1.00 31.69 -10.83
N ALA A 134 1.99 32.32 -10.19
CA ALA A 134 2.77 31.73 -9.11
C ALA A 134 1.90 31.18 -7.95
N HIS A 135 0.81 31.87 -7.63
CA HIS A 135 -0.14 31.42 -6.59
C HIS A 135 -0.84 30.11 -6.95
N ARG A 136 -1.33 29.97 -8.19
CA ARG A 136 -1.97 28.72 -8.65
C ARG A 136 -0.96 27.58 -8.76
N TYR A 137 0.23 27.87 -9.27
CA TYR A 137 1.32 26.89 -9.34
C TYR A 137 1.68 26.32 -7.96
N LYS A 138 1.85 27.20 -6.96
CA LYS A 138 2.14 26.80 -5.59
C LYS A 138 1.11 25.81 -5.04
N ARG A 139 -0.18 26.05 -5.28
CA ARG A 139 -1.25 25.14 -4.85
C ARG A 139 -1.19 23.76 -5.53
N HIS A 140 -0.88 23.71 -6.84
CA HIS A 140 -0.67 22.42 -7.53
C HIS A 140 0.56 21.68 -7.00
N TRP A 141 1.65 22.39 -6.79
CA TRP A 141 2.88 21.85 -6.20
C TRP A 141 2.64 21.28 -4.80
N GLU A 142 1.98 22.02 -3.92
CA GLU A 142 1.64 21.56 -2.57
C GLU A 142 0.83 20.26 -2.62
N ALA A 143 -0.16 20.15 -3.51
CA ALA A 143 -0.94 18.92 -3.67
C ALA A 143 -0.10 17.73 -4.17
N ILE A 144 0.83 17.95 -5.11
CA ILE A 144 1.75 16.90 -5.59
C ILE A 144 2.72 16.49 -4.49
N GLN A 145 3.29 17.45 -3.75
CA GLN A 145 4.19 17.19 -2.64
C GLN A 145 3.51 16.31 -1.58
N ASN A 146 2.25 16.59 -1.26
CA ASN A 146 1.47 15.76 -0.36
C ASN A 146 1.32 14.31 -0.88
N LEU A 147 0.98 14.14 -2.16
CA LEU A 147 0.85 12.82 -2.77
C LEU A 147 2.18 12.05 -2.79
N LEU A 148 3.30 12.72 -3.06
CA LEU A 148 4.64 12.12 -3.03
C LEU A 148 5.02 11.65 -1.62
N VAL A 149 4.72 12.44 -0.59
CA VAL A 149 4.93 12.03 0.80
C VAL A 149 4.06 10.81 1.13
N GLN A 150 2.77 10.82 0.76
CA GLN A 150 1.87 9.67 0.99
C GLN A 150 2.33 8.41 0.24
N LEU A 151 2.92 8.54 -0.94
CA LEU A 151 3.52 7.44 -1.68
C LEU A 151 4.78 6.91 -1.01
N ALA A 152 5.67 7.79 -0.56
CA ALA A 152 6.86 7.38 0.16
C ALA A 152 6.48 6.62 1.45
N MET A 153 5.52 7.14 2.20
CA MET A 153 5.00 6.48 3.41
C MET A 153 4.32 5.14 3.10
N SER A 154 3.50 5.07 2.04
CA SER A 154 2.85 3.82 1.63
C SER A 154 3.88 2.78 1.14
N SER A 155 4.90 3.20 0.40
CA SER A 155 6.00 2.34 -0.04
C SER A 155 6.81 1.81 1.16
N PHE A 156 7.08 2.68 2.14
CA PHE A 156 7.71 2.29 3.40
C PHE A 156 6.87 1.28 4.20
N CYS A 157 5.54 1.36 4.09
CA CYS A 157 4.60 0.42 4.69
C CYS A 157 4.50 -0.93 3.98
N LEU A 158 4.92 -1.01 2.70
CA LEU A 158 4.93 -2.26 1.94
C LEU A 158 6.14 -3.14 2.26
N ILE A 159 7.20 -2.58 2.87
CA ILE A 159 8.41 -3.30 3.22
C ILE A 159 8.13 -4.43 4.23
N PRO A 160 7.44 -4.20 5.38
CA PRO A 160 7.19 -5.27 6.35
C PRO A 160 6.34 -6.44 5.83
N PRO A 161 5.22 -6.22 5.10
CA PRO A 161 4.50 -7.31 4.44
C PRO A 161 5.38 -8.09 3.46
N SER A 162 6.20 -7.39 2.67
CA SER A 162 7.09 -8.03 1.69
C SER A 162 8.18 -8.86 2.36
N SER A 163 8.77 -8.38 3.46
CA SER A 163 9.75 -9.14 4.23
C SER A 163 9.12 -10.37 4.87
N VAL A 164 7.90 -10.30 5.40
CA VAL A 164 7.18 -11.48 5.91
C VAL A 164 7.00 -12.56 4.83
N VAL A 165 6.64 -12.17 3.61
CA VAL A 165 6.56 -13.12 2.48
C VAL A 165 7.90 -13.80 2.21
N VAL A 166 9.00 -13.04 2.22
CA VAL A 166 10.35 -13.57 2.01
C VAL A 166 10.77 -14.49 3.15
N ILE A 167 10.46 -14.14 4.40
CA ILE A 167 10.76 -14.95 5.59
C ILE A 167 10.05 -16.31 5.51
N ILE A 168 8.78 -16.31 5.13
CA ILE A 168 7.99 -17.54 4.92
C ILE A 168 8.61 -18.38 3.80
N PHE A 169 9.10 -17.75 2.74
CA PHE A 169 9.68 -18.47 1.60
C PHE A 169 11.06 -19.08 1.90
N LEU A 170 11.87 -18.39 2.71
CA LEU A 170 13.23 -18.81 3.07
C LEU A 170 13.30 -19.66 4.35
N GLU A 171 12.18 -19.88 5.05
CA GLU A 171 12.09 -20.72 6.25
C GLU A 171 13.16 -20.37 7.31
N LEU A 172 13.36 -19.07 7.56
CA LEU A 172 14.40 -18.56 8.47
C LEU A 172 14.17 -19.00 9.92
N GLU A 173 15.22 -19.44 10.61
CA GLU A 173 15.16 -19.92 12.01
C GLU A 173 14.63 -18.85 12.99
N ASN A 174 14.92 -17.57 12.76
CA ASN A 174 14.45 -16.45 13.59
C ASN A 174 13.15 -15.81 13.08
N ALA A 175 12.32 -16.56 12.34
CA ALA A 175 11.12 -16.05 11.67
C ALA A 175 10.12 -15.39 12.65
N GLN A 176 10.00 -15.88 13.88
CA GLN A 176 9.05 -15.34 14.86
C GLN A 176 9.40 -13.90 15.25
N LEU A 177 10.62 -13.67 15.77
CA LEU A 177 11.09 -12.34 16.16
C LEU A 177 11.05 -11.36 14.98
N LEU A 178 11.47 -11.81 13.80
CA LEU A 178 11.52 -10.96 12.62
C LEU A 178 10.12 -10.58 12.13
N THR A 179 9.15 -11.50 12.21
CA THR A 179 7.74 -11.23 11.88
C THR A 179 7.10 -10.27 12.89
N GLU A 180 7.38 -10.43 14.19
CA GLU A 180 6.91 -9.50 15.23
C GLU A 180 7.43 -8.09 15.01
N LEU A 181 8.73 -7.93 14.68
CA LEU A 181 9.31 -6.64 14.32
C LEU A 181 8.65 -6.03 13.08
N CYS A 182 8.33 -6.85 12.08
CA CYS A 182 7.62 -6.40 10.88
C CYS A 182 6.20 -5.90 11.22
N ILE A 183 5.48 -6.59 12.11
CA ILE A 183 4.15 -6.18 12.55
C ILE A 183 4.22 -4.88 13.37
N ALA A 184 5.20 -4.73 14.27
CA ALA A 184 5.41 -3.52 15.04
C ALA A 184 5.74 -2.31 14.13
N TRP A 185 6.62 -2.51 13.15
CA TRP A 185 6.93 -1.50 12.13
C TRP A 185 5.68 -1.09 11.36
N PHE A 186 4.90 -2.08 10.93
CA PHE A 186 3.65 -1.84 10.22
C PHE A 186 2.65 -1.02 11.04
N ALA A 187 2.49 -1.33 12.33
CA ALA A 187 1.62 -0.58 13.22
C ALA A 187 2.04 0.91 13.37
N MET A 188 3.34 1.19 13.31
CA MET A 188 3.88 2.56 13.39
C MET A 188 3.60 3.40 12.13
N HIS A 189 3.27 2.78 11.00
CA HIS A 189 3.09 3.51 9.75
C HIS A 189 2.02 4.61 9.84
N SER A 190 0.88 4.36 10.49
CA SER A 190 -0.21 5.35 10.54
C SER A 190 0.19 6.62 11.30
N SER A 191 0.88 6.49 12.42
CA SER A 191 1.38 7.66 13.18
C SER A 191 2.48 8.39 12.42
N ALA A 192 3.40 7.65 11.79
CA ALA A 192 4.44 8.22 10.94
C ALA A 192 3.85 8.99 9.75
N ASN A 193 2.77 8.48 9.14
CA ASN A 193 2.09 9.14 8.04
C ASN A 193 1.50 10.49 8.47
N VAL A 194 0.77 10.54 9.60
CA VAL A 194 0.24 11.81 10.15
C VAL A 194 1.36 12.80 10.47
N LEU A 195 2.44 12.34 11.10
CA LEU A 195 3.59 13.19 11.42
C LEU A 195 4.25 13.75 10.15
N SER A 196 4.40 12.92 9.11
CA SER A 196 4.95 13.34 7.83
C SER A 196 4.11 14.45 7.18
N LEU A 197 2.78 14.38 7.29
CA LEU A 197 1.89 15.43 6.80
C LEU A 197 2.07 16.74 7.58
N VAL A 198 2.20 16.68 8.91
CA VAL A 198 2.44 17.87 9.74
C VAL A 198 3.80 18.51 9.42
N ILE A 199 4.83 17.71 9.16
CA ILE A 199 6.19 18.23 8.90
C ILE A 199 6.30 18.78 7.46
N PHE A 200 5.89 17.99 6.47
CA PHE A 200 6.17 18.25 5.06
C PHE A 200 5.04 18.99 4.33
N PHE A 201 3.84 19.12 4.92
CA PHE A 201 2.72 19.80 4.27
C PHE A 201 2.39 21.14 4.97
N PRO A 202 2.90 22.28 4.44
CA PRO A 202 2.74 23.60 5.05
C PRO A 202 1.29 24.00 5.39
N PRO A 203 0.27 23.76 4.54
CA PRO A 203 -1.10 24.16 4.88
C PRO A 203 -1.67 23.36 6.05
N TYR A 204 -1.35 22.07 6.17
CA TYR A 204 -1.78 21.24 7.31
C TYR A 204 -1.05 21.63 8.59
N ARG A 205 0.27 21.89 8.51
CA ARG A 205 1.05 22.43 9.62
C ARG A 205 0.48 23.73 10.16
N ASN A 206 0.18 24.67 9.26
CA ASN A 206 -0.36 25.97 9.65
C ASN A 206 -1.76 25.86 10.26
N PHE A 207 -2.57 24.90 9.82
CA PHE A 207 -3.87 24.60 10.42
C PHE A 207 -3.72 24.07 11.86
N VAL A 208 -2.87 23.06 12.07
CA VAL A 208 -2.63 22.45 13.39
C VAL A 208 -2.02 23.47 14.37
N ILE A 209 -1.03 24.24 13.93
CA ILE A 209 -0.43 25.30 14.77
C ILE A 209 -1.45 26.36 15.16
N LYS A 210 -2.35 26.76 14.24
CA LYS A 210 -3.42 27.71 14.56
C LYS A 210 -4.39 27.19 15.61
N GLN A 211 -4.70 25.88 15.60
CA GLN A 211 -5.56 25.27 16.62
C GLN A 211 -4.87 25.08 17.98
N LEU A 212 -3.54 24.91 18.00
CA LEU A 212 -2.76 24.77 19.24
C LEU A 212 -2.45 26.11 19.93
N LEU A 213 -2.45 27.21 19.17
CA LEU A 213 -2.19 28.56 19.67
C LEU A 213 -3.47 29.34 20.03
N LEU A 214 -4.64 28.73 19.85
CA LEU A 214 -5.97 29.21 20.27
C LEU A 214 -6.40 28.45 21.53
#